data_AF-A0AB33CVF5-F1
#
_entry.id   AF-A0AB33CVF5-F1
#
_cell.length_a   1.000
_cell.length_b   1.000
_cell.length_c   1.000
_cell.angle_alpha   90.00
_cell.angle_beta   90.00
_cell.angle_gamma   90.00
#
_symmetry.space_group_name_H-M   'P 1'
#
loop_
_entity.id
_entity.type
_entity.pdbx_description
1 polymer ?
#
loop_
_entity_poly.entity_id
_entity_poly.type
_entity_poly.pdbx_seq_one_letter_code
_entity_poly.pdbx_strand_id
1 'polypeptide(L)'
;MSSGAKVTSYLVKETVPGVTPGSGWQTLRVTGNTLTPTLNKEESEEITDSRIGQGSIVTSIDIGGDITGELSYGTFDELLAAAFYGEWKENKLSVGETRSTFSVAKAYRDVDVYALFKGAHVSTFALEVLEEGKATVTFTMSCLDYEDKETPFATDPAEPSQTPFMSSISVGDVKANGVSLAGQACVSGLTLNIDNQLQTQRCFGAERLGPGALIETAAAITGTVTLAWSQKAWELWKNQFKRTPIAISFPITDTLGNKYEIDLPAIEVDGDLPNGAKGDILKVELNFTVAKQTPVLTRSPVAAPAP
;
A
#
# COMPACT_ATOMS: atom_id res chain seq x y z
N MET A 1 -26.95 15.37 -3.80
CA MET A 1 -25.99 15.40 -2.67
C MET A 1 -25.68 13.96 -2.31
N SER A 2 -24.41 13.60 -2.09
CA SER A 2 -23.98 12.20 -1.88
C SER A 2 -23.49 11.97 -0.43
N SER A 3 -23.64 10.75 0.07
CA SER A 3 -23.13 10.28 1.37
C SER A 3 -21.89 9.40 1.19
N GLY A 4 -20.89 9.58 2.06
CA GLY A 4 -19.70 8.72 2.09
C GLY A 4 -20.02 7.21 2.20
N ALA A 5 -21.12 6.85 2.86
CA ALA A 5 -21.57 5.45 2.98
C ALA A 5 -22.08 4.84 1.66
N LYS A 6 -22.27 5.64 0.61
CA LYS A 6 -22.69 5.22 -0.73
C LYS A 6 -21.56 5.24 -1.75
N VAL A 7 -20.34 5.57 -1.31
CA VAL A 7 -19.13 5.47 -2.12
C VAL A 7 -18.65 4.02 -2.10
N THR A 8 -18.51 3.43 -3.28
CA THR A 8 -18.01 2.06 -3.47
C THR A 8 -16.83 2.07 -4.42
N SER A 9 -15.82 1.24 -4.13
CA SER A 9 -14.64 1.10 -4.99
C SER A 9 -14.58 -0.30 -5.56
N TYR A 10 -14.37 -0.40 -6.87
CA TYR A 10 -14.20 -1.66 -7.58
C TYR A 10 -12.84 -1.68 -8.26
N LEU A 11 -12.29 -2.88 -8.41
CA LEU A 11 -11.00 -3.13 -9.03
C LEU A 11 -11.16 -4.20 -10.09
N VAL A 12 -10.50 -4.03 -11.25
CA VAL A 12 -10.33 -5.10 -12.23
C VAL A 12 -8.91 -5.07 -12.76
N LYS A 13 -8.27 -6.24 -12.86
CA LYS A 13 -6.91 -6.37 -13.39
C LYS A 13 -6.92 -6.26 -14.90
N GLU A 14 -6.12 -5.34 -15.43
CA GLU A 14 -5.98 -5.14 -16.87
C GLU A 14 -5.05 -6.17 -17.50
N THR A 15 -5.35 -6.57 -18.74
CA THR A 15 -4.45 -7.39 -19.57
C THR A 15 -3.51 -6.53 -20.40
N VAL A 16 -3.95 -5.31 -20.73
CA VAL A 16 -3.19 -4.28 -21.43
C VAL A 16 -3.31 -2.99 -20.63
N PRO A 17 -2.20 -2.32 -20.25
CA PRO A 17 -2.24 -1.08 -19.49
C PRO A 17 -3.16 -0.02 -20.11
N GLY A 18 -4.10 0.49 -19.32
CA GLY A 18 -5.05 1.51 -19.74
C GLY A 18 -6.30 0.98 -20.45
N VAL A 19 -6.42 -0.33 -20.66
CA VAL A 19 -7.59 -0.95 -21.30
C VAL A 19 -8.41 -1.71 -20.26
N THR A 20 -9.59 -1.16 -19.94
CA THR A 20 -10.50 -1.74 -18.96
C THR A 20 -11.16 -3.03 -19.47
N PRO A 21 -11.00 -4.16 -18.76
CA PRO A 21 -11.71 -5.40 -19.08
C PRO A 21 -13.22 -5.30 -18.78
N GLY A 22 -14.03 -6.03 -19.54
CA GLY A 22 -15.50 -6.05 -19.37
C GLY A 22 -16.02 -6.97 -18.26
N SER A 23 -15.16 -7.71 -17.56
CA SER A 23 -15.53 -8.67 -16.52
C SER A 23 -14.38 -8.91 -15.54
N GLY A 24 -14.66 -9.55 -14.40
CA GLY A 24 -13.66 -9.82 -13.37
C GLY A 24 -13.51 -8.72 -12.33
N TRP A 25 -14.50 -7.84 -12.22
CA TRP A 25 -14.54 -6.79 -11.20
C TRP A 25 -14.63 -7.40 -9.80
N GLN A 26 -13.90 -6.80 -8.87
CA GLN A 26 -13.91 -7.15 -7.45
C GLN A 26 -14.34 -5.93 -6.65
N THR A 27 -15.19 -6.13 -5.65
CA THR A 27 -15.57 -5.06 -4.71
C THR A 27 -14.52 -4.93 -3.61
N LEU A 28 -13.88 -3.76 -3.51
CA LEU A 28 -12.88 -3.47 -2.47
C LEU A 28 -13.54 -2.98 -1.19
N ARG A 29 -13.01 -3.43 -0.04
CA ARG A 29 -13.43 -2.98 1.30
C ARG A 29 -12.49 -1.89 1.80
N VAL A 30 -12.67 -0.69 1.26
CA VAL A 30 -11.83 0.47 1.55
C VAL A 30 -12.40 1.32 2.69
N THR A 31 -11.52 1.96 3.44
CA THR A 31 -11.87 3.06 4.37
C THR A 31 -11.72 4.43 3.70
N GLY A 32 -10.94 4.50 2.62
CA GLY A 32 -10.78 5.70 1.82
C GLY A 32 -10.36 5.41 0.38
N ASN A 33 -10.79 6.28 -0.52
CA ASN A 33 -10.35 6.32 -1.91
C ASN A 33 -10.19 7.79 -2.31
N THR A 34 -8.95 8.26 -2.38
CA THR A 34 -8.61 9.65 -2.71
C THR A 34 -8.20 9.84 -4.16
N LEU A 35 -8.36 8.80 -5.00
CA LEU A 35 -8.09 8.89 -6.44
C LEU A 35 -8.82 10.09 -7.04
N THR A 36 -8.05 10.95 -7.71
CA THR A 36 -8.54 12.14 -8.39
C THR A 36 -7.59 12.54 -9.53
N PRO A 37 -8.10 13.04 -10.66
CA PRO A 37 -7.28 13.81 -11.59
C PRO A 37 -6.99 15.19 -10.99
N THR A 38 -5.72 15.60 -11.01
CA THR A 38 -5.24 16.90 -10.54
C THR A 38 -4.66 17.68 -11.72
N LEU A 39 -5.23 18.86 -11.99
CA LEU A 39 -4.78 19.73 -13.07
C LEU A 39 -3.56 20.54 -12.64
N ASN A 40 -2.48 20.47 -13.42
CA ASN A 40 -1.36 21.41 -13.32
C ASN A 40 -1.61 22.57 -14.28
N LYS A 41 -1.46 23.79 -13.76
CA LYS A 41 -1.71 25.04 -14.50
C LYS A 41 -0.48 25.92 -14.47
N GLU A 42 -0.31 26.71 -15.51
CA GLU A 42 0.70 27.74 -15.60
C GLU A 42 0.00 29.08 -15.82
N GLU A 43 0.26 30.03 -14.92
CA GLU A 43 -0.27 31.39 -15.01
C GLU A 43 0.57 32.20 -15.98
N SER A 44 -0.09 33.07 -16.76
CA SER A 44 0.62 33.96 -17.67
C SER A 44 1.34 35.06 -16.87
N GLU A 45 2.66 35.14 -17.03
CA GLU A 45 3.51 36.22 -16.50
C GLU A 45 3.62 37.42 -17.47
N GLU A 46 2.71 37.52 -18.45
CA GLU A 46 2.71 38.61 -19.42
C GLU A 46 2.57 39.98 -18.74
N ILE A 47 3.55 40.86 -19.00
CA ILE A 47 3.53 42.24 -18.50
C ILE A 47 2.53 43.04 -19.35
N THR A 48 1.44 43.47 -18.71
CA THR A 48 0.44 44.37 -19.32
C THR A 48 0.36 45.67 -18.53
N ASP A 49 -0.19 46.73 -19.13
CA ASP A 49 -0.51 48.00 -18.43
C ASP A 49 -1.75 47.87 -17.52
N SER A 50 -1.99 46.67 -17.01
CA SER A 50 -3.10 46.30 -16.14
C SER A 50 -2.56 45.57 -14.92
N ARG A 51 -3.20 45.78 -13.77
CA ARG A 51 -2.89 45.06 -12.52
C ARG A 51 -3.58 43.70 -12.41
N ILE A 52 -4.33 43.29 -13.44
CA ILE A 52 -5.09 42.03 -13.48
C ILE A 52 -4.31 41.02 -14.34
N GLY A 53 -4.11 39.80 -13.83
CA GLY A 53 -3.40 38.72 -14.53
C GLY A 53 -4.11 38.25 -15.81
N GLN A 54 -3.35 37.71 -16.77
CA GLN A 54 -3.83 37.35 -18.12
C GLN A 54 -4.41 35.93 -18.22
N GLY A 55 -4.67 35.27 -17.08
CA GLY A 55 -5.24 33.92 -17.02
C GLY A 55 -4.19 32.82 -16.92
N SER A 56 -4.63 31.57 -17.04
CA SER A 56 -3.78 30.37 -16.96
C SER A 56 -4.18 29.33 -18.00
N ILE A 57 -3.24 28.47 -18.35
CA ILE A 57 -3.47 27.30 -19.21
C ILE A 57 -3.22 26.02 -18.42
N VAL A 58 -3.92 24.94 -18.77
CA VAL A 58 -3.61 23.60 -18.24
C VAL A 58 -2.41 23.05 -18.99
N THR A 59 -1.36 22.68 -18.27
CA THR A 59 -0.13 22.14 -18.86
C THR A 59 -0.09 20.63 -18.82
N SER A 60 -0.66 20.02 -17.78
CA SER A 60 -0.70 18.58 -17.61
C SER A 60 -1.73 18.14 -16.56
N ILE A 61 -1.99 16.83 -16.50
CA ILE A 61 -2.79 16.20 -15.44
C ILE A 61 -1.95 15.12 -14.78
N ASP A 62 -2.00 15.07 -13.45
CA ASP A 62 -1.58 13.93 -12.63
C ASP A 62 -2.82 13.18 -12.17
N ILE A 63 -2.86 11.87 -12.40
CA ILE A 63 -4.02 11.04 -12.07
C ILE A 63 -3.55 10.03 -11.05
N GLY A 64 -4.04 10.12 -9.83
CA GLY A 64 -3.56 9.28 -8.74
C GLY A 64 -4.20 9.61 -7.41
N GLY A 65 -3.65 9.02 -6.36
CA GLY A 65 -4.15 9.11 -4.99
C GLY A 65 -4.07 7.76 -4.30
N ASP A 66 -4.68 7.67 -3.12
CA ASP A 66 -4.55 6.52 -2.23
C ASP A 66 -5.83 5.68 -2.19
N ILE A 67 -5.62 4.37 -2.15
CA ILE A 67 -6.61 3.40 -1.73
C ILE A 67 -6.22 2.94 -0.33
N THR A 68 -7.03 3.30 0.67
CA THR A 68 -6.78 2.94 2.07
C THR A 68 -7.81 1.95 2.58
N GLY A 69 -7.40 1.03 3.44
CA GLY A 69 -8.27 -0.01 3.96
C GLY A 69 -7.77 -0.62 5.27
N GLU A 70 -8.64 -1.43 5.86
CA GLU A 70 -8.32 -2.25 7.02
C GLU A 70 -7.88 -3.64 6.53
N LEU A 71 -6.68 -4.07 6.92
CA LEU A 71 -6.14 -5.36 6.47
C LEU A 71 -7.12 -6.48 6.79
N SER A 72 -7.51 -7.21 5.76
CA SER A 72 -8.41 -8.36 5.84
C SER A 72 -7.97 -9.40 4.82
N TYR A 73 -8.05 -10.67 5.20
CA TYR A 73 -7.51 -11.75 4.38
C TYR A 73 -8.21 -11.85 3.02
N GLY A 74 -7.42 -11.92 1.94
CA GLY A 74 -7.85 -12.05 0.56
C GLY A 74 -8.36 -10.76 -0.10
N THR A 75 -8.77 -9.75 0.67
CA THR A 75 -9.38 -8.51 0.12
C THR A 75 -8.44 -7.74 -0.79
N PHE A 76 -7.16 -7.68 -0.44
CA PHE A 76 -6.16 -6.85 -1.12
C PHE A 76 -5.09 -7.68 -1.82
N ASP A 77 -5.29 -8.98 -2.03
CA ASP A 77 -4.27 -9.89 -2.60
C ASP A 77 -3.74 -9.42 -3.96
N GLU A 78 -4.60 -8.90 -4.83
CA GLU A 78 -4.20 -8.36 -6.15
C GLU A 78 -3.38 -7.06 -6.02
N LEU A 79 -3.75 -6.17 -5.10
CA LEU A 79 -3.00 -4.94 -4.84
C LEU A 79 -1.67 -5.23 -4.12
N LEU A 80 -1.63 -6.22 -3.23
CA LEU A 80 -0.41 -6.71 -2.61
C LEU A 80 0.54 -7.31 -3.66
N ALA A 81 0.03 -8.16 -4.56
CA ALA A 81 0.82 -8.69 -5.67
C ALA A 81 1.39 -7.57 -6.54
N ALA A 82 0.56 -6.56 -6.83
CA ALA A 82 0.96 -5.39 -7.59
C ALA A 82 1.93 -4.46 -6.86
N ALA A 83 1.89 -4.38 -5.53
CA ALA A 83 2.87 -3.64 -4.75
C ALA A 83 4.26 -4.29 -4.79
N PHE A 84 4.30 -5.63 -4.75
CA PHE A 84 5.53 -6.42 -4.81
C PHE A 84 6.05 -6.60 -6.25
N TYR A 85 5.33 -6.12 -7.27
CA TYR A 85 5.62 -6.40 -8.68
C TYR A 85 5.80 -7.92 -8.90
N GLY A 86 4.96 -8.70 -8.21
CA GLY A 86 5.09 -10.14 -8.11
C GLY A 86 3.79 -10.86 -8.42
N GLU A 87 3.84 -12.18 -8.34
CA GLU A 87 2.69 -13.05 -8.50
C GLU A 87 2.62 -14.02 -7.34
N TRP A 88 1.41 -14.29 -6.86
CA TRP A 88 1.19 -15.33 -5.86
C TRP A 88 1.47 -16.72 -6.46
N LYS A 89 2.50 -17.40 -5.95
CA LYS A 89 2.87 -18.77 -6.33
C LYS A 89 2.87 -19.63 -5.09
N GLU A 90 2.08 -20.71 -5.09
CA GLU A 90 1.95 -21.61 -3.93
C GLU A 90 1.69 -20.86 -2.62
N ASN A 91 0.83 -19.83 -2.66
CA ASN A 91 0.53 -18.95 -1.53
C ASN A 91 1.69 -18.11 -1.00
N LYS A 92 2.74 -17.91 -1.80
CA LYS A 92 3.86 -17.01 -1.48
C LYS A 92 3.93 -15.89 -2.51
N LEU A 93 4.26 -14.71 -2.02
CA LEU A 93 4.51 -13.51 -2.81
C LEU A 93 5.89 -12.99 -2.44
N SER A 94 6.69 -12.68 -3.45
CA SER A 94 8.03 -12.11 -3.30
C SER A 94 8.20 -10.98 -4.28
N VAL A 95 9.09 -10.05 -3.98
CA VAL A 95 9.35 -8.93 -4.88
C VAL A 95 9.93 -9.44 -6.20
N GLY A 96 9.34 -9.00 -7.29
CA GLY A 96 9.69 -9.38 -8.66
C GLY A 96 9.70 -8.18 -9.61
N GLU A 97 9.55 -8.46 -10.90
CA GLU A 97 9.55 -7.47 -11.99
C GLU A 97 8.22 -7.47 -12.78
N THR A 98 7.23 -8.24 -12.33
CA THR A 98 5.95 -8.40 -13.02
C THR A 98 5.01 -7.25 -12.68
N ARG A 99 4.92 -6.29 -13.60
CA ARG A 99 4.04 -5.14 -13.45
C ARG A 99 2.59 -5.50 -13.76
N SER A 100 1.72 -5.31 -12.76
CA SER A 100 0.26 -5.44 -12.93
C SER A 100 -0.39 -4.07 -12.94
N THR A 101 -1.32 -3.84 -13.87
CA THR A 101 -2.15 -2.62 -13.92
C THR A 101 -3.60 -2.94 -13.67
N PHE A 102 -4.34 -1.95 -13.19
CA PHE A 102 -5.75 -2.10 -12.89
C PHE A 102 -6.57 -0.94 -13.45
N SER A 103 -7.83 -1.23 -13.69
CA SER A 103 -8.87 -0.23 -13.80
C SER A 103 -9.60 -0.15 -12.44
N VAL A 104 -9.60 1.03 -11.82
CA VAL A 104 -10.25 1.28 -10.53
C VAL A 104 -11.49 2.13 -10.77
N ALA A 105 -12.67 1.60 -10.43
CA ALA A 105 -13.92 2.36 -10.51
C ALA A 105 -14.33 2.87 -9.14
N LYS A 106 -14.60 4.17 -9.04
CA LYS A 106 -15.13 4.85 -7.85
C LYS A 106 -16.56 5.28 -8.14
N ALA A 107 -17.51 4.71 -7.40
CA ALA A 107 -18.94 4.88 -7.63
C ALA A 107 -19.61 5.65 -6.50
N TYR A 108 -20.26 6.76 -6.84
CA TYR A 108 -21.14 7.53 -5.95
C TYR A 108 -22.59 7.10 -6.25
N ARG A 109 -23.00 5.98 -5.66
CA ARG A 109 -24.20 5.22 -6.07
C ARG A 109 -25.53 5.92 -5.82
N ASP A 110 -25.55 6.96 -4.99
CA ASP A 110 -26.76 7.70 -4.63
C ASP A 110 -27.02 8.91 -5.53
N VAL A 111 -26.06 9.27 -6.37
CA VAL A 111 -26.16 10.39 -7.32
C VAL A 111 -25.80 9.99 -8.75
N ASP A 112 -25.60 8.69 -9.00
CA ASP A 112 -25.23 8.12 -10.30
C ASP A 112 -24.02 8.79 -10.95
N VAL A 113 -23.00 9.10 -10.15
CA VAL A 113 -21.72 9.61 -10.67
C VAL A 113 -20.66 8.53 -10.50
N TYR A 114 -19.98 8.20 -11.58
CA TYR A 114 -18.99 7.13 -11.61
C TYR A 114 -17.71 7.64 -12.25
N ALA A 115 -16.58 7.41 -11.59
CA ALA A 115 -15.24 7.71 -12.08
C ALA A 115 -14.47 6.40 -12.29
N LEU A 116 -13.65 6.37 -13.34
CA LEU A 116 -12.81 5.24 -13.72
C LEU A 116 -11.38 5.74 -13.91
N PHE A 117 -10.46 5.12 -13.20
CA PHE A 117 -9.02 5.36 -13.31
C PHE A 117 -8.41 4.16 -14.02
N LYS A 118 -7.77 4.37 -15.17
CA LYS A 118 -7.24 3.30 -16.02
C LYS A 118 -5.72 3.26 -15.97
N GLY A 119 -5.14 2.08 -16.17
CA GLY A 119 -3.69 1.91 -16.08
C GLY A 119 -3.17 2.28 -14.71
N ALA A 120 -3.90 1.94 -13.65
CA ALA A 120 -3.54 2.23 -12.28
C ALA A 120 -2.42 1.27 -11.83
N HIS A 121 -1.25 1.85 -11.52
CA HIS A 121 -0.08 1.19 -10.95
C HIS A 121 -0.01 1.47 -9.45
N VAL A 122 0.40 0.46 -8.67
CA VAL A 122 0.74 0.66 -7.27
C VAL A 122 2.15 1.25 -7.19
N SER A 123 2.24 2.54 -6.88
CA SER A 123 3.51 3.23 -6.69
C SER A 123 4.14 2.88 -5.35
N THR A 124 3.35 2.94 -4.28
CA THR A 124 3.80 2.58 -2.94
C THR A 124 2.77 1.74 -2.22
N PHE A 125 3.24 0.93 -1.29
CA PHE A 125 2.43 0.18 -0.34
C PHE A 125 2.95 0.41 1.05
N ALA A 126 2.07 0.79 1.96
CA ALA A 126 2.35 0.86 3.38
C ALA A 126 1.40 -0.07 4.15
N LEU A 127 1.98 -0.91 5.01
CA LEU A 127 1.29 -1.63 6.07
C LEU A 127 1.68 -1.00 7.40
N GLU A 128 0.69 -0.69 8.23
CA GLU A 128 0.91 -0.17 9.57
C GLU A 128 0.12 -0.99 10.59
N VAL A 129 0.81 -1.38 11.65
CA VAL A 129 0.23 -2.04 12.82
C VAL A 129 0.74 -1.31 14.07
N LEU A 130 -0.15 -0.56 14.71
CA LEU A 130 0.15 0.16 15.95
C LEU A 130 -0.03 -0.74 17.18
N GLU A 131 0.43 -0.29 18.35
CA GLU A 131 0.27 -0.99 19.64
C GLU A 131 -1.20 -1.28 19.95
N GLU A 132 -2.04 -0.27 19.71
CA GLU A 132 -3.48 -0.33 19.85
C GLU A 132 -4.11 0.19 18.56
N GLY A 133 -4.96 -0.62 17.93
CA GLY A 133 -5.66 -0.21 16.72
C GLY A 133 -5.76 -1.33 15.69
N LYS A 134 -6.33 -0.96 14.54
CA LYS A 134 -6.48 -1.85 13.38
C LYS A 134 -5.19 -1.87 12.58
N ALA A 135 -4.93 -3.00 11.91
CA ALA A 135 -3.90 -3.05 10.89
C ALA A 135 -4.43 -2.33 9.64
N THR A 136 -3.72 -1.30 9.18
CA THR A 136 -4.11 -0.47 8.04
C THR A 136 -3.21 -0.75 6.85
N VAL A 137 -3.78 -0.68 5.66
CA VAL A 137 -3.04 -0.74 4.39
C VAL A 137 -3.34 0.49 3.56
N THR A 138 -2.29 1.04 2.96
CA THR A 138 -2.37 2.16 2.03
C THR A 138 -1.66 1.77 0.74
N PHE A 139 -2.38 1.87 -0.37
CA PHE A 139 -1.82 1.71 -1.72
C PHE A 139 -1.87 3.06 -2.42
N THR A 140 -0.72 3.68 -2.65
CA THR A 140 -0.66 4.90 -3.46
C THR A 140 -0.61 4.51 -4.92
N MET A 141 -1.55 5.04 -5.68
CA MET A 141 -1.79 4.71 -7.07
C MET A 141 -1.35 5.86 -7.98
N SER A 142 -0.73 5.51 -9.10
CA SER A 142 -0.53 6.42 -10.24
C SER A 142 -1.18 5.82 -11.46
N CYS A 143 -1.96 6.62 -12.20
CA CYS A 143 -2.83 6.14 -13.27
C CYS A 143 -2.47 6.81 -14.60
N LEU A 144 -2.74 6.10 -15.70
CA LEU A 144 -2.48 6.61 -17.05
C LEU A 144 -3.60 7.48 -17.58
N ASP A 145 -4.84 7.18 -17.20
CA ASP A 145 -6.01 7.86 -17.74
C ASP A 145 -7.19 7.88 -16.77
N TYR A 146 -8.16 8.76 -17.05
CA TYR A 146 -9.36 8.98 -16.26
C TYR A 146 -10.57 9.17 -17.16
N GLU A 147 -11.69 8.57 -16.78
CA GLU A 147 -12.98 8.73 -17.43
C GLU A 147 -14.08 8.84 -16.37
N ASP A 148 -15.14 9.61 -16.64
CA ASP A 148 -16.35 9.60 -15.83
C ASP A 148 -17.62 9.53 -16.69
N LYS A 149 -18.69 9.04 -16.08
CA LYS A 149 -20.01 8.96 -16.72
C LYS A 149 -21.12 8.81 -15.67
N GLU A 150 -22.36 8.90 -16.13
CA GLU A 150 -23.58 8.77 -15.31
C GLU A 150 -24.07 7.31 -15.18
N THR A 151 -23.25 6.34 -15.55
CA THR A 151 -23.57 4.90 -15.49
C THR A 151 -22.41 4.11 -14.86
N PRO A 152 -22.66 2.94 -14.26
CA PRO A 152 -21.58 2.13 -13.69
C PRO A 152 -20.53 1.69 -14.75
N PHE A 153 -19.26 1.66 -14.34
CA PHE A 153 -18.18 1.00 -15.09
C PHE A 153 -18.04 -0.47 -14.72
N ALA A 154 -18.16 -0.77 -13.42
CA ALA A 154 -18.09 -2.14 -12.91
C ALA A 154 -19.35 -2.91 -13.27
N THR A 155 -19.19 -3.96 -14.07
CA THR A 155 -20.24 -4.89 -14.49
C THR A 155 -20.13 -6.17 -13.66
N ASP A 156 -21.24 -6.59 -13.05
CA ASP A 156 -21.34 -7.78 -12.19
C ASP A 156 -20.14 -7.98 -11.24
N PRO A 157 -19.82 -6.98 -10.40
CA PRO A 157 -18.68 -7.08 -9.50
C PRO A 157 -18.87 -8.24 -8.52
N ALA A 158 -17.80 -9.01 -8.31
CA ALA A 158 -17.76 -10.02 -7.27
C ALA A 158 -18.05 -9.38 -5.90
N GLU A 159 -18.81 -10.08 -5.09
CA GLU A 159 -19.14 -9.67 -3.72
C GLU A 159 -17.86 -9.47 -2.90
N PRO A 160 -17.84 -8.47 -1.99
CA PRO A 160 -16.69 -8.24 -1.14
C PRO A 160 -16.42 -9.46 -0.24
N SER A 161 -15.15 -9.64 0.12
CA SER A 161 -14.76 -10.68 1.08
C SER A 161 -15.48 -10.49 2.43
N GLN A 162 -15.79 -11.58 3.11
CA GLN A 162 -16.41 -11.56 4.45
C GLN A 162 -15.41 -11.85 5.57
N THR A 163 -14.11 -11.76 5.26
CA THR A 163 -13.03 -12.00 6.24
C THR A 163 -12.97 -10.85 7.26
N PRO A 164 -12.76 -11.14 8.55
CA PRO A 164 -12.67 -10.11 9.56
C PRO A 164 -11.43 -9.24 9.32
N PHE A 165 -11.52 -7.95 9.71
CA PHE A 165 -10.35 -7.08 9.72
C PHE A 165 -9.40 -7.49 10.84
N MET A 166 -8.11 -7.25 10.63
CA MET A 166 -7.03 -7.57 11.56
C MET A 166 -6.65 -6.34 12.40
N SER A 167 -6.06 -6.58 13.57
CA SER A 167 -5.64 -5.54 14.52
C SER A 167 -4.35 -5.92 15.23
N SER A 168 -3.88 -5.09 16.17
CA SER A 168 -2.66 -5.38 16.93
C SER A 168 -2.72 -6.74 17.67
N ILE A 169 -3.89 -7.17 18.12
CA ILE A 169 -4.10 -8.49 18.75
C ILE A 169 -4.04 -9.66 17.76
N SER A 170 -4.15 -9.39 16.45
CA SER A 170 -4.00 -10.40 15.39
C SER A 170 -2.54 -10.74 15.12
N VAL A 171 -1.59 -9.90 15.57
CA VAL A 171 -0.16 -10.17 15.43
C VAL A 171 0.23 -11.27 16.40
N GLY A 172 0.76 -12.36 15.87
CA GLY A 172 1.28 -13.46 16.66
C GLY A 172 2.73 -13.23 17.12
N ASP A 173 3.44 -14.32 17.37
CA ASP A 173 4.82 -14.28 17.85
C ASP A 173 5.77 -13.67 16.80
N VAL A 174 6.29 -12.47 17.10
CA VAL A 174 7.33 -11.81 16.32
C VAL A 174 8.68 -12.45 16.62
N LYS A 175 9.40 -12.86 15.58
CA LYS A 175 10.71 -13.52 15.71
C LYS A 175 11.80 -12.66 15.13
N ALA A 176 12.94 -12.62 15.81
CA ALA A 176 14.19 -12.07 15.31
C ALA A 176 15.24 -13.20 15.21
N ASN A 177 15.80 -13.39 14.01
CA ASN A 177 16.74 -14.48 13.70
C ASN A 177 16.18 -15.87 14.06
N GLY A 178 14.86 -16.06 13.85
CA GLY A 178 14.15 -17.29 14.19
C GLY A 178 13.84 -17.49 15.69
N VAL A 179 14.26 -16.55 16.55
CA VAL A 179 14.00 -16.59 18.00
C VAL A 179 12.84 -15.68 18.34
N SER A 180 11.87 -16.20 19.10
CA SER A 180 10.73 -15.42 19.61
C SER A 180 11.18 -14.22 20.44
N LEU A 181 10.57 -13.06 20.18
CA LEU A 181 10.72 -11.87 21.00
C LEU A 181 9.75 -11.86 22.19
N ALA A 182 8.72 -12.71 22.19
CA ALA A 182 7.79 -12.81 23.31
C ALA A 182 8.53 -13.11 24.62
N GLY A 183 8.29 -12.29 25.64
CA GLY A 183 8.97 -12.38 26.93
C GLY A 183 10.43 -11.88 26.95
N GLN A 184 11.00 -11.46 25.80
CA GLN A 184 12.35 -10.90 25.71
C GLN A 184 12.35 -9.42 25.29
N ALA A 185 11.48 -9.02 24.36
CA ALA A 185 11.23 -7.66 23.93
C ALA A 185 9.75 -7.52 23.54
N CYS A 186 9.06 -6.53 24.09
CA CYS A 186 7.68 -6.25 23.68
C CYS A 186 7.69 -5.46 22.37
N VAL A 187 7.07 -5.98 21.31
CA VAL A 187 6.88 -5.26 20.04
C VAL A 187 5.58 -4.48 20.12
N SER A 188 5.65 -3.16 19.96
CA SER A 188 4.50 -2.25 20.12
C SER A 188 4.18 -1.47 18.85
N GLY A 189 4.83 -1.76 17.73
CA GLY A 189 4.58 -1.05 16.48
C GLY A 189 5.37 -1.66 15.35
N LEU A 190 4.74 -1.78 14.19
CA LEU A 190 5.38 -2.24 12.98
C LEU A 190 4.84 -1.46 11.78
N THR A 191 5.76 -0.92 10.99
CA THR A 191 5.45 -0.41 9.65
C THR A 191 6.28 -1.16 8.62
N LEU A 192 5.69 -1.40 7.46
CA LEU A 192 6.37 -1.91 6.27
C LEU A 192 5.96 -1.05 5.09
N ASN A 193 6.93 -0.48 4.41
CA ASN A 193 6.75 0.32 3.22
C ASN A 193 7.52 -0.27 2.04
N ILE A 194 6.86 -0.36 0.88
CA ILE A 194 7.47 -0.71 -0.40
C ILE A 194 7.22 0.45 -1.34
N ASP A 195 8.29 1.06 -1.86
CA ASP A 195 8.24 2.13 -2.85
C ASP A 195 8.90 1.65 -4.15
N ASN A 196 8.10 1.57 -5.21
CA ASN A 196 8.54 1.19 -6.55
C ASN A 196 9.20 2.37 -7.32
N GLN A 197 9.34 3.52 -6.64
CA GLN A 197 9.93 4.77 -7.15
C GLN A 197 9.37 5.18 -8.51
N LEU A 198 8.06 5.02 -8.68
CA LEU A 198 7.40 5.21 -9.96
C LEU A 198 7.51 6.66 -10.45
N GLN A 199 8.07 6.85 -11.64
CA GLN A 199 8.27 8.14 -12.29
C GLN A 199 7.26 8.33 -13.41
N THR A 200 6.64 9.52 -13.44
CA THR A 200 5.76 9.95 -14.53
C THR A 200 6.59 10.48 -15.69
N GLN A 201 6.56 9.78 -16.82
CA GLN A 201 7.14 10.26 -18.07
C GLN A 201 6.08 10.95 -18.92
N ARG A 202 6.35 12.18 -19.35
CA ARG A 202 5.49 12.94 -20.27
C ARG A 202 6.15 13.03 -21.64
N CYS A 203 5.38 12.80 -22.70
CA CYS A 203 5.85 12.90 -24.08
C CYS A 203 5.10 14.03 -24.77
N PHE A 204 5.82 14.89 -25.50
CA PHE A 204 5.20 15.93 -26.32
C PHE A 204 4.39 15.33 -27.48
N GLY A 205 3.31 16.00 -27.87
CA GLY A 205 2.52 15.64 -29.07
C GLY A 205 1.53 14.48 -28.90
N ALA A 206 1.25 14.04 -27.67
CA ALA A 206 0.36 12.90 -27.41
C ALA A 206 -1.16 13.22 -27.49
N GLU A 207 -1.54 14.47 -27.82
CA GLU A 207 -2.93 14.99 -27.83
C GLU A 207 -3.75 14.68 -26.55
N ARG A 208 -3.09 14.30 -25.46
CA ARG A 208 -3.68 13.95 -24.17
C ARG A 208 -2.90 14.59 -23.03
N LEU A 209 -3.61 14.98 -21.98
CA LEU A 209 -3.03 15.68 -20.82
C LEU A 209 -2.46 14.73 -19.76
N GLY A 210 -2.86 13.46 -19.77
CA GLY A 210 -2.39 12.43 -18.83
C GLY A 210 -0.95 11.96 -19.07
N PRO A 211 -0.38 11.15 -18.14
CA PRO A 211 0.96 10.58 -18.26
C PRO A 211 1.23 9.83 -19.57
N GLY A 212 2.39 10.08 -20.19
CA GLY A 212 2.87 9.34 -21.36
C GLY A 212 3.11 7.86 -21.03
N ALA A 213 3.88 7.65 -19.96
CA ALA A 213 4.17 6.35 -19.36
C ALA A 213 4.46 6.50 -17.86
N LEU A 214 4.39 5.39 -17.13
CA LEU A 214 4.81 5.27 -15.74
C LEU A 214 5.96 4.25 -15.68
N ILE A 215 7.10 4.65 -15.09
CA ILE A 215 8.35 3.90 -15.09
C ILE A 215 8.88 3.74 -13.67
N GLU A 216 9.02 2.50 -13.21
CA GLU A 216 9.67 2.15 -11.95
C GLU A 216 11.20 2.24 -12.02
N THR A 217 11.86 2.66 -10.93
CA THR A 217 13.32 2.81 -10.92
C THR A 217 14.03 1.99 -9.84
N ALA A 218 13.33 1.59 -8.78
CA ALA A 218 13.84 0.66 -7.77
C ALA A 218 12.67 0.08 -6.95
N ALA A 219 12.93 -0.96 -6.16
CA ALA A 219 12.06 -1.40 -5.08
C ALA A 219 12.71 -1.07 -3.73
N ALA A 220 12.42 0.12 -3.21
CA ALA A 220 12.91 0.54 -1.90
C ALA A 220 11.98 0.00 -0.81
N ILE A 221 12.48 -0.94 -0.01
CA ILE A 221 11.70 -1.57 1.06
C ILE A 221 12.25 -1.14 2.40
N THR A 222 11.42 -0.43 3.14
CA THR A 222 11.76 0.20 4.42
C THR A 222 10.67 -0.05 5.45
N GLY A 223 10.92 0.31 6.69
CA GLY A 223 9.89 0.29 7.71
C GLY A 223 10.46 0.58 9.08
N THR A 224 9.62 0.45 10.09
CA THR A 224 9.98 0.67 11.48
C THR A 224 9.49 -0.48 12.34
N VAL A 225 10.26 -0.83 13.36
CA VAL A 225 9.81 -1.69 14.44
C VAL A 225 10.05 -0.99 15.77
N THR A 226 8.99 -0.88 16.56
CA THR A 226 9.05 -0.27 17.90
C THR A 226 9.11 -1.37 18.95
N LEU A 227 10.14 -1.34 19.78
CA LEU A 227 10.40 -2.32 20.83
C LEU A 227 10.47 -1.63 22.18
N ALA A 228 9.87 -2.19 23.22
CA ALA A 228 10.19 -1.82 24.59
C ALA A 228 11.68 -2.06 24.87
N TRP A 229 12.34 -1.09 25.49
CA TRP A 229 13.76 -1.16 25.77
C TRP A 229 14.05 -2.31 26.73
N SER A 230 14.89 -3.23 26.29
CA SER A 230 15.20 -4.50 26.93
C SER A 230 16.60 -4.94 26.51
N GLN A 231 17.16 -5.94 27.19
CA GLN A 231 18.45 -6.51 26.79
C GLN A 231 18.41 -7.03 25.34
N LYS A 232 17.28 -7.63 24.94
CA LYS A 232 17.10 -8.13 23.56
C LYS A 232 16.99 -6.98 22.55
N ALA A 233 16.26 -5.92 22.86
CA ALA A 233 16.20 -4.73 22.01
C ALA A 233 17.58 -4.07 21.85
N TRP A 234 18.38 -4.01 22.92
CA TRP A 234 19.76 -3.53 22.87
C TRP A 234 20.67 -4.40 21.99
N GLU A 235 20.51 -5.73 22.01
CA GLU A 235 21.25 -6.64 21.12
C GLU A 235 20.93 -6.39 19.64
N LEU A 236 19.65 -6.22 19.30
CA LEU A 236 19.21 -5.90 17.95
C LEU A 236 19.72 -4.53 17.52
N TRP A 237 19.59 -3.51 18.39
CA TRP A 237 20.08 -2.16 18.14
C TRP A 237 21.59 -2.12 17.85
N LYS A 238 22.41 -2.86 18.59
CA LYS A 238 23.88 -2.91 18.35
C LYS A 238 24.28 -3.41 16.96
N ASN A 239 23.41 -4.14 16.26
CA ASN A 239 23.73 -4.64 14.93
C ASN A 239 23.90 -3.52 13.91
N GLN A 240 23.37 -2.31 14.16
CA GLN A 240 23.54 -1.15 13.30
C GLN A 240 25.01 -0.78 13.07
N PHE A 241 25.86 -0.87 14.11
CA PHE A 241 27.27 -0.46 14.02
C PHE A 241 28.11 -1.35 13.09
N LYS A 242 27.67 -2.59 12.90
CA LYS A 242 28.33 -3.57 12.02
C LYS A 242 27.49 -3.88 10.77
N ARG A 243 26.34 -3.20 10.60
CA ARG A 243 25.32 -3.50 9.59
C ARG A 243 25.05 -5.01 9.48
N THR A 244 24.95 -5.68 10.64
CA THR A 244 24.72 -7.13 10.69
C THR A 244 23.25 -7.40 10.36
N PRO A 245 22.95 -8.17 9.30
CA PRO A 245 21.56 -8.43 8.92
C PRO A 245 20.80 -9.16 10.01
N ILE A 246 19.55 -8.76 10.21
CA ILE A 246 18.58 -9.42 11.10
C ILE A 246 17.49 -10.01 10.22
N ALA A 247 17.04 -11.23 10.52
CA ALA A 247 15.79 -11.75 9.96
C ALA A 247 14.65 -11.39 10.91
N ILE A 248 13.59 -10.73 10.42
CA ILE A 248 12.36 -10.52 11.18
C ILE A 248 11.23 -11.29 10.52
N SER A 249 10.44 -12.01 11.30
CA SER A 249 9.17 -12.56 10.82
C SER A 249 8.05 -12.34 11.81
N PHE A 250 6.86 -12.09 11.29
CA PHE A 250 5.66 -11.94 12.10
C PHE A 250 4.41 -12.41 11.35
N PRO A 251 3.56 -13.22 12.00
CA PRO A 251 2.27 -13.58 11.45
C PRO A 251 1.19 -12.58 11.88
N ILE A 252 0.23 -12.31 10.99
CA ILE A 252 -1.03 -11.63 11.30
C ILE A 252 -2.16 -12.60 10.96
N THR A 253 -2.93 -12.98 11.98
CA THR A 253 -3.99 -14.00 11.87
C THR A 253 -5.36 -13.38 12.14
N ASP A 254 -6.30 -13.57 11.22
CA ASP A 254 -7.67 -13.13 11.42
C ASP A 254 -8.41 -14.03 12.43
N THR A 255 -9.61 -13.62 12.87
CA THR A 255 -10.37 -14.40 13.87
C THR A 255 -10.98 -15.69 13.30
N LEU A 256 -10.93 -15.91 11.98
CA LEU A 256 -11.31 -17.17 11.33
C LEU A 256 -10.13 -18.14 11.20
N GLY A 257 -8.90 -17.70 11.49
CA GLY A 257 -7.69 -18.51 11.39
C GLY A 257 -6.94 -18.38 10.05
N ASN A 258 -7.36 -17.48 9.14
CA ASN A 258 -6.55 -17.16 7.96
C ASN A 258 -5.36 -16.30 8.36
N LYS A 259 -4.21 -16.54 7.75
CA LYS A 259 -2.94 -15.95 8.18
C LYS A 259 -2.16 -15.35 7.01
N TYR A 260 -1.59 -14.18 7.24
CA TYR A 260 -0.43 -13.70 6.50
C TYR A 260 0.82 -13.84 7.37
N GLU A 261 1.92 -14.31 6.80
CA GLU A 261 3.24 -14.30 7.43
C GLU A 261 4.16 -13.44 6.59
N ILE A 262 4.69 -12.38 7.22
CA ILE A 262 5.64 -11.48 6.59
C ILE A 262 7.02 -11.88 7.07
N ASP A 263 7.85 -12.33 6.14
CA ASP A 263 9.23 -12.72 6.35
C ASP A 263 10.15 -11.68 5.71
N LEU A 264 10.95 -11.01 6.54
CA LEU A 264 12.01 -10.08 6.15
C LEU A 264 13.36 -10.76 6.45
N PRO A 265 13.93 -11.53 5.52
CA PRO A 265 15.05 -12.43 5.81
C PRO A 265 16.38 -11.71 6.12
N ALA A 266 16.56 -10.50 5.61
CA ALA A 266 17.75 -9.70 5.85
C ALA A 266 17.40 -8.21 5.86
N ILE A 267 17.30 -7.65 7.05
CA ILE A 267 17.14 -6.22 7.28
C ILE A 267 18.36 -5.64 7.98
N GLU A 268 18.73 -4.43 7.61
CA GLU A 268 19.69 -3.61 8.32
C GLU A 268 18.91 -2.56 9.12
N VAL A 269 19.20 -2.48 10.41
CA VAL A 269 18.49 -1.58 11.34
C VAL A 269 19.34 -0.35 11.67
N ASP A 270 18.68 0.74 12.00
CA ASP A 270 19.25 2.00 12.47
C ASP A 270 18.32 2.64 13.50
N GLY A 271 18.86 3.24 14.55
CA GLY A 271 18.05 3.91 15.55
C GLY A 271 18.86 4.50 16.70
N ASP A 272 18.26 5.49 17.37
CA ASP A 272 18.85 6.15 18.51
C ASP A 272 18.60 5.39 19.82
N LEU A 273 19.47 5.61 20.82
CA LEU A 273 19.19 5.11 22.16
C LEU A 273 17.96 5.81 22.74
N PRO A 274 17.06 5.06 23.39
CA PRO A 274 15.84 5.64 23.93
C PRO A 274 16.14 6.54 25.13
N ASN A 275 15.40 7.64 25.25
CA ASN A 275 15.44 8.57 26.38
C ASN A 275 14.02 8.79 26.91
N GLY A 276 13.90 9.10 28.21
CA GLY A 276 12.60 9.33 28.83
C GLY A 276 12.71 9.87 30.26
N ALA A 277 11.59 10.37 30.78
CA ALA A 277 11.45 10.81 32.15
C ALA A 277 11.26 9.62 33.11
N LYS A 278 11.30 9.88 34.42
CA LYS A 278 11.20 8.85 35.48
C LYS A 278 9.96 7.94 35.36
N GLY A 279 8.86 8.45 34.81
CA GLY A 279 7.59 7.73 34.69
C GLY A 279 7.44 6.95 33.38
N ASP A 280 8.38 7.08 32.44
CA ASP A 280 8.19 6.58 31.08
C ASP A 280 8.66 5.12 30.94
N ILE A 281 7.90 4.35 30.16
CA ILE A 281 8.37 3.07 29.65
C ILE A 281 9.21 3.38 28.41
N LEU A 282 10.52 3.13 28.50
CA LEU A 282 11.44 3.39 27.39
C LEU A 282 11.14 2.44 26.22
N LYS A 283 11.05 3.01 25.01
CA LYS A 283 10.89 2.29 23.75
C LYS A 283 11.95 2.76 22.76
N VAL A 284 12.51 1.83 22.01
CA VAL A 284 13.40 2.11 20.88
C VAL A 284 12.63 1.92 19.58
N GLU A 285 12.77 2.86 18.66
CA GLU A 285 12.33 2.72 17.29
C GLU A 285 13.53 2.35 16.44
N LEU A 286 13.44 1.20 15.77
CA LEU A 286 14.45 0.75 14.83
C LEU A 286 13.89 0.92 13.42
N ASN A 287 14.42 1.89 12.70
CA ASN A 287 14.22 2.00 11.26
C ASN A 287 14.95 0.85 10.58
N PHE A 288 14.35 0.24 9.58
CA PHE A 288 14.99 -0.82 8.84
C PHE A 288 14.90 -0.62 7.33
N THR A 289 15.91 -1.13 6.64
CA THR A 289 15.95 -1.26 5.19
C THR A 289 16.26 -2.70 4.85
N VAL A 290 15.54 -3.27 3.89
CA VAL A 290 15.79 -4.63 3.42
C VAL A 290 17.07 -4.65 2.58
N ALA A 291 17.94 -5.64 2.81
CA ALA A 291 19.22 -5.76 2.14
C ALA A 291 19.36 -7.15 1.48
N LYS A 292 19.67 -7.16 0.18
CA LYS A 292 20.13 -8.33 -0.61
C LYS A 292 19.17 -9.52 -0.75
N GLN A 293 18.12 -9.63 0.07
CA GLN A 293 17.15 -10.71 0.03
C GLN A 293 15.73 -10.16 -0.01
N THR A 294 14.90 -10.70 -0.89
CA THR A 294 13.52 -10.26 -1.08
C THR A 294 12.65 -10.65 0.11
N PRO A 295 11.75 -9.76 0.58
CA PRO A 295 10.69 -10.14 1.51
C PRO A 295 9.81 -11.22 0.91
N VAL A 296 9.26 -12.06 1.79
CA VAL A 296 8.27 -13.06 1.40
C VAL A 296 7.01 -12.83 2.22
N LEU A 297 5.89 -12.65 1.54
CA LEU A 297 4.57 -12.67 2.13
C LEU A 297 3.95 -14.05 1.85
N THR A 298 3.71 -14.83 2.90
CA THR A 298 3.06 -16.13 2.79
C THR A 298 1.62 -16.03 3.29
N ARG A 299 0.65 -16.44 2.47
CA ARG A 299 -0.74 -16.58 2.87
C ARG A 299 -1.02 -18.03 3.28
N SER A 300 -1.89 -18.22 4.26
CA SER A 300 -2.34 -19.53 4.70
C SER A 300 -3.83 -19.45 5.00
N PRO A 301 -4.69 -19.99 4.11
CA PRO A 301 -6.12 -20.01 4.38
C PRO A 301 -6.41 -21.01 5.51
N VAL A 302 -7.49 -20.77 6.26
CA VAL A 302 -8.01 -21.78 7.18
C VAL A 302 -8.33 -23.05 6.39
N ALA A 303 -7.94 -24.22 6.91
CA ALA A 303 -8.33 -25.49 6.31
C ALA A 303 -9.85 -25.56 6.28
N ALA A 304 -10.43 -25.88 5.10
CA ALA A 304 -11.86 -26.16 5.02
C ALA A 304 -12.20 -27.27 6.05
N PRO A 305 -13.31 -27.16 6.79
CA PRO A 305 -13.73 -28.24 7.66
C PRO A 305 -13.79 -29.53 6.84
N ALA A 306 -13.18 -30.60 7.36
CA ALA A 306 -13.25 -31.91 6.71
C ALA A 306 -14.73 -32.27 6.47
N PRO A 307 -15.06 -32.81 5.28
CA PRO A 307 -16.45 -33.12 4.91
C PRO A 307 -17.12 -34.11 5.88
#